data_AF-A0A2N7TUC2-F1
#
_entry.id   AF-A0A2N7TUC2-F1
#
_cell.length_a   1.000
_cell.length_b   1.000
_cell.length_c   1.000
_cell.angle_alpha   90.00
_cell.angle_beta   90.00
_cell.angle_gamma   90.00
#
_symmetry.space_group_name_H-M   'P 1'
#
loop_
_entity.id
_entity.type
_entity.pdbx_description
1 polymer ?
#
loop_
_entity_poly.entity_id
_entity_poly.type
_entity_poly.pdbx_seq_one_letter_code
_entity_poly.pdbx_strand_id
1 'polypeptide(L)'
;MERLEQEQLHHKQIAHTILSQFGGHVALKLIGGRPAMGAGGKVEGSAVDMGNEGDTIVDIKFEGKAEEIEGVRPNVVRIIYCLGSDTYRMIFFRAVENTAVVLKEYDDVYCDMLQSLFEDTTGLFLYFK
;
A
#
# COMPACT_ATOMS: atom_id res chain seq x y z
N MET A 1 18.36 5.91 -22.83
CA MET A 1 18.76 6.02 -21.41
C MET A 1 17.83 6.98 -20.66
N GLU A 2 17.51 8.14 -21.24
CA GLU A 2 16.64 9.18 -20.63
C GLU A 2 15.19 8.75 -20.31
N ARG A 3 14.55 7.88 -21.11
CA ARG A 3 13.16 7.46 -20.87
C ARG A 3 12.98 6.61 -19.61
N LEU A 4 13.93 5.71 -19.34
CA LEU A 4 13.90 4.84 -18.16
C LEU A 4 14.10 5.64 -16.87
N GLU A 5 14.91 6.70 -16.91
CA GLU A 5 15.12 7.58 -15.76
C GLU A 5 13.87 8.43 -15.47
N GLN A 6 13.16 8.89 -16.50
CA GLN A 6 11.91 9.64 -16.34
C GLN A 6 10.78 8.79 -15.74
N GLU A 7 10.62 7.54 -16.19
CA GLU A 7 9.63 6.61 -15.63
C GLU A 7 9.93 6.31 -14.16
N GLN A 8 11.19 5.98 -13.82
CA GLN A 8 11.57 5.75 -12.42
C GLN A 8 11.37 6.98 -11.54
N LEU A 9 11.61 8.18 -12.06
CA LEU A 9 11.36 9.42 -11.33
C LEU A 9 9.85 9.64 -11.09
N HIS A 10 9.02 9.33 -12.09
CA HIS A 10 7.56 9.44 -11.98
C HIS A 10 6.98 8.49 -10.94
N HIS A 11 7.39 7.21 -10.95
CA HIS A 11 6.98 6.23 -9.93
C HIS A 11 7.39 6.66 -8.51
N LYS A 12 8.60 7.21 -8.34
CA LYS A 12 9.06 7.73 -7.05
C LYS A 12 8.21 8.90 -6.56
N GLN A 13 7.78 9.78 -7.46
CA GLN A 13 6.90 10.90 -7.11
C GLN A 13 5.52 10.41 -6.66
N ILE A 14 4.92 9.47 -7.39
CA ILE A 14 3.63 8.87 -7.02
C ILE A 14 3.73 8.19 -5.66
N ALA A 15 4.76 7.38 -5.44
CA ALA A 15 4.97 6.70 -4.17
C ALA A 15 5.19 7.69 -3.01
N HIS A 16 5.94 8.77 -3.24
CA HIS A 16 6.10 9.83 -2.25
C HIS A 16 4.78 10.51 -1.91
N THR A 17 3.93 10.76 -2.91
CA THR A 17 2.58 11.30 -2.71
C THR A 17 1.73 10.36 -1.85
N ILE A 18 1.71 9.06 -2.16
CA ILE A 18 0.99 8.05 -1.36
C ILE A 18 1.46 8.07 0.09
N LEU A 19 2.77 8.01 0.32
CA LEU A 19 3.33 8.02 1.68
C LEU A 19 3.03 9.33 2.42
N SER A 20 2.98 10.46 1.71
CA SER A 20 2.59 11.74 2.30
C SER A 20 1.13 11.74 2.79
N GLN A 21 0.22 11.07 2.08
CA GLN A 21 -1.17 10.92 2.53
C GLN A 21 -1.28 10.06 3.79
N PHE A 22 -0.35 9.14 4.00
CA PHE A 22 -0.25 8.32 5.21
C PHE A 22 0.38 9.07 6.42
N GLY A 23 0.36 10.40 6.43
CA GLY A 23 1.00 11.23 7.47
C GLY A 23 2.54 11.23 7.39
N GLY A 24 3.10 10.73 6.28
CA GLY A 24 4.53 10.70 6.03
C GLY A 24 5.32 9.74 6.92
N HIS A 25 6.64 9.91 6.92
CA HIS A 25 7.56 9.01 7.63
C HIS A 25 7.35 8.96 9.15
N VAL A 26 6.82 10.01 9.77
CA VAL A 26 6.61 10.07 11.22
C VAL A 26 5.44 9.17 11.62
N ALA A 27 4.29 9.32 10.97
CA ALA A 27 3.10 8.52 11.19
C ALA A 27 3.38 7.02 10.98
N LEU A 28 4.08 6.68 9.89
CA LEU A 28 4.47 5.29 9.61
C LEU A 28 5.37 4.73 10.71
N LYS A 29 6.34 5.50 11.23
CA LYS A 29 7.19 5.01 12.33
C LYS A 29 6.40 4.65 13.60
N LEU A 30 5.31 5.35 13.89
CA LEU A 30 4.50 5.10 15.10
C LEU A 30 3.83 3.73 15.06
N ILE A 31 3.42 3.27 13.87
CA ILE A 31 2.84 1.95 13.66
C ILE A 31 3.89 0.86 13.35
N GLY A 32 5.19 1.19 13.46
CA GLY A 32 6.28 0.30 13.04
C GLY A 32 6.31 0.06 11.52
N GLY A 33 5.74 1.00 10.76
CA GLY A 33 5.59 1.00 9.31
C GLY A 33 6.92 1.06 8.58
N ARG A 34 7.13 0.14 7.65
CA ARG A 34 8.28 0.05 6.75
C ARG A 34 7.75 0.05 5.31
N PRO A 35 7.82 1.20 4.61
CA PRO A 35 7.39 1.25 3.23
C PRO A 35 8.42 0.60 2.30
N ALA A 36 7.94 -0.11 1.29
CA ALA A 36 8.69 -0.65 0.17
C ALA A 36 7.98 -0.21 -1.12
N MET A 37 8.76 0.22 -2.11
CA MET A 37 8.24 0.69 -3.39
C MET A 37 8.56 -0.33 -4.48
N GLY A 38 7.60 -0.60 -5.33
CA GLY A 38 7.75 -1.48 -6.50
C GLY A 38 7.07 -0.89 -7.73
N ALA A 39 7.51 -1.32 -8.90
CA ALA A 39 6.79 -1.09 -10.14
C ALA A 39 5.77 -2.21 -10.35
N GLY A 40 4.59 -1.85 -10.86
CA GLY A 40 3.55 -2.78 -11.27
C GLY A 40 4.05 -3.75 -12.34
N GLY A 41 3.65 -5.00 -12.21
CA GLY A 41 4.07 -6.05 -13.12
C GLY A 41 3.26 -7.30 -12.87
N LYS A 42 2.59 -7.79 -13.92
CA LYS A 42 1.75 -8.98 -13.83
C LYS A 42 2.65 -10.18 -13.52
N VAL A 43 2.63 -10.66 -12.28
CA VAL A 43 3.32 -11.90 -11.88
C VAL A 43 2.26 -12.98 -11.75
N GLU A 44 2.16 -13.84 -12.77
CA GLU A 44 1.32 -15.03 -12.70
C GLU A 44 1.82 -15.93 -11.55
N GLY A 45 0.96 -16.19 -10.56
CA GLY A 45 1.29 -16.99 -9.37
C GLY A 45 1.55 -16.20 -8.09
N SER A 46 1.50 -14.85 -8.12
CA SER A 46 1.48 -14.08 -6.87
C SER A 46 0.12 -14.21 -6.17
N ALA A 47 0.12 -14.52 -4.88
CA ALA A 47 -1.09 -14.59 -4.06
C ALA A 47 -1.74 -13.22 -3.79
N VAL A 48 -0.99 -12.14 -4.04
CA VAL A 48 -1.45 -10.75 -3.92
C VAL A 48 -1.25 -10.04 -5.24
N ASP A 49 -2.25 -9.31 -5.69
CA ASP A 49 -2.20 -8.56 -6.94
C ASP A 49 -1.01 -7.58 -6.96
N MET A 50 -0.31 -7.56 -8.09
CA MET A 50 0.86 -6.71 -8.37
C MET A 50 0.52 -5.60 -9.39
N GLY A 51 -0.77 -5.33 -9.60
CA GLY A 51 -1.21 -4.30 -10.53
C GLY A 51 -0.87 -4.62 -11.99
N ASN A 52 -1.17 -3.66 -12.85
CA ASN A 52 -0.85 -3.74 -14.27
C ASN A 52 0.55 -3.16 -14.54
N GLU A 53 1.04 -3.38 -15.75
CA GLU A 53 2.26 -2.74 -16.23
C GLU A 53 2.10 -1.21 -16.17
N GLY A 54 3.06 -0.53 -15.54
CA GLY A 54 3.05 0.92 -15.37
C GLY A 54 2.32 1.42 -14.11
N ASP A 55 1.64 0.54 -13.35
CA ASP A 55 1.10 0.92 -12.06
C ASP A 55 2.24 1.16 -11.05
N THR A 56 1.99 1.98 -10.04
CA THR A 56 2.94 2.20 -8.94
C THR A 56 2.45 1.47 -7.70
N ILE A 57 3.31 0.63 -7.11
CA ILE A 57 2.99 -0.13 -5.91
C ILE A 57 3.76 0.42 -4.72
N VAL A 58 3.04 0.62 -3.62
CA VAL A 58 3.61 0.92 -2.31
C VAL A 58 3.11 -0.11 -1.31
N ASP A 59 4.03 -0.91 -0.78
CA ASP A 59 3.76 -1.84 0.31
C ASP A 59 4.18 -1.20 1.63
N ILE A 60 3.28 -1.16 2.60
CA ILE A 60 3.57 -0.69 3.94
C ILE A 60 3.41 -1.89 4.87
N LYS A 61 4.54 -2.47 5.27
CA LYS A 61 4.57 -3.48 6.34
C LYS A 61 4.53 -2.78 7.68
N PHE A 62 3.67 -3.19 8.59
CA PHE A 62 3.55 -2.59 9.91
C PHE A 62 3.62 -3.66 11.02
N GLU A 63 4.15 -3.25 12.18
CA GLU A 63 4.30 -4.10 13.37
C GLU A 63 3.29 -3.75 14.46
N GLY A 64 2.53 -2.66 14.27
CA GLY A 64 1.42 -2.26 15.12
C GLY A 64 0.38 -3.37 15.28
N LYS A 65 -0.25 -3.43 16.46
CA LYS A 65 -1.33 -4.38 16.75
C LYS A 65 -2.61 -3.95 16.05
N ALA A 66 -2.72 -4.26 14.76
CA ALA A 66 -3.96 -4.06 14.02
C ALA A 66 -5.10 -4.93 14.58
N GLU A 67 -6.32 -4.48 14.31
CA GLU A 67 -7.55 -5.25 14.51
C GLU A 67 -7.58 -6.49 13.62
N GLU A 68 -8.35 -7.49 14.04
CA GLU A 68 -8.47 -8.76 13.33
C GLU A 68 -9.54 -8.65 12.25
N ILE A 69 -9.16 -8.99 11.02
CA ILE A 69 -10.06 -9.17 9.90
C ILE A 69 -10.27 -10.68 9.77
N GLU A 70 -11.49 -11.13 10.00
CA GLU A 70 -11.84 -12.57 9.95
C GLU A 70 -10.94 -13.46 10.86
N GLY A 71 -10.53 -12.92 12.02
CA GLY A 71 -9.67 -13.63 12.99
C GLY A 71 -8.18 -13.59 12.68
N VAL A 72 -7.76 -12.84 11.65
CA VAL A 72 -6.35 -12.68 11.27
C VAL A 72 -5.99 -11.19 11.27
N ARG A 73 -4.87 -10.83 11.90
CA ARG A 73 -4.37 -9.45 11.87
C ARG A 73 -3.57 -9.19 10.59
N PRO A 74 -3.92 -8.20 9.76
CA PRO A 74 -3.06 -7.78 8.68
C PRO A 74 -1.73 -7.29 9.25
N ASN A 75 -0.66 -7.43 8.47
CA ASN A 75 0.64 -6.85 8.78
C ASN A 75 1.25 -6.11 7.59
N VAL A 76 0.57 -6.11 6.44
CA VAL A 76 0.93 -5.35 5.26
C VAL A 76 -0.34 -4.77 4.65
N VAL A 77 -0.24 -3.50 4.22
CA VAL A 77 -1.16 -2.91 3.27
C VAL A 77 -0.38 -2.63 1.99
N ARG A 78 -0.93 -3.06 0.85
CA ARG A 78 -0.44 -2.73 -0.48
C ARG A 78 -1.35 -1.69 -1.09
N ILE A 79 -0.76 -0.63 -1.63
CA ILE A 79 -1.45 0.44 -2.32
C ILE A 79 -0.95 0.44 -3.75
N ILE A 80 -1.87 0.29 -4.69
CA ILE A 80 -1.58 0.27 -6.11
C ILE A 80 -2.23 1.51 -6.71
N TYR A 81 -1.43 2.40 -7.30
CA TYR A 81 -1.94 3.50 -8.10
C TYR A 81 -2.22 3.00 -9.52
N CYS A 82 -3.49 3.01 -9.89
CA CYS A 82 -3.99 2.57 -11.19
C CYS A 82 -3.96 3.74 -12.17
N LEU A 83 -2.95 3.76 -13.04
CA LEU A 83 -2.71 4.89 -13.94
C LEU A 83 -3.88 5.14 -14.90
N GLY A 84 -4.58 4.09 -15.32
CA GLY A 84 -5.67 4.16 -16.29
C GLY A 84 -6.95 4.82 -15.77
N SER A 85 -7.17 4.80 -14.45
CA SER A 85 -8.39 5.30 -13.80
C SER A 85 -8.14 6.47 -12.86
N ASP A 86 -6.86 6.83 -12.61
CA ASP A 86 -6.47 7.81 -11.60
C ASP A 86 -7.05 7.49 -10.21
N THR A 87 -7.17 6.20 -9.89
CA THR A 87 -7.64 5.69 -8.61
C THR A 87 -6.60 4.78 -7.97
N TYR A 88 -6.83 4.43 -6.71
CA TYR A 88 -6.00 3.52 -5.94
C TYR A 88 -6.75 2.23 -5.65
N ARG A 89 -6.00 1.15 -5.50
CA ARG A 89 -6.45 -0.11 -4.91
C ARG A 89 -5.69 -0.35 -3.62
N MET A 90 -6.40 -0.74 -2.57
CA MET A 90 -5.81 -1.05 -1.26
C MET A 90 -6.06 -2.51 -0.91
N ILE A 91 -4.98 -3.25 -0.68
CA ILE A 91 -5.03 -4.68 -0.37
C ILE A 91 -4.40 -4.89 1.00
N PHE A 92 -5.20 -5.32 1.97
CA PHE A 92 -4.76 -5.70 3.31
C PHE A 92 -4.53 -7.19 3.35
N PHE A 93 -3.32 -7.60 3.74
CA PHE A 93 -2.97 -9.00 3.80
C PHE A 93 -2.03 -9.30 4.96
N ARG A 94 -1.99 -10.58 5.31
CA ARG A 94 -1.01 -11.16 6.21
C ARG A 94 0.09 -11.82 5.40
N ALA A 95 1.29 -11.26 5.44
CA ALA A 95 2.50 -11.88 4.89
C ALA A 95 3.25 -12.65 6.00
N VAL A 96 3.43 -13.96 5.83
CA VAL A 96 4.20 -14.83 6.72
C VAL A 96 5.16 -15.65 5.87
N GLU A 97 6.47 -15.44 6.05
CA GLU A 97 7.56 -16.12 5.33
C GLU A 97 7.37 -16.18 3.79
N ASN A 98 6.68 -17.20 3.30
CA ASN A 98 6.42 -17.46 1.88
C ASN A 98 4.94 -17.45 1.49
N THR A 99 4.05 -17.15 2.42
CA THR A 99 2.61 -17.09 2.16
C THR A 99 2.07 -15.69 2.42
N ALA A 100 1.17 -15.26 1.54
CA ALA A 100 0.38 -14.07 1.71
C ALA A 100 -1.08 -14.47 1.68
N VAL A 101 -1.85 -14.03 2.68
CA VAL A 101 -3.29 -14.24 2.76
C VAL A 101 -3.96 -12.88 2.68
N VAL A 102 -4.65 -12.63 1.56
CA VAL A 102 -5.50 -11.45 1.40
C VAL A 102 -6.64 -11.51 2.40
N LEU A 103 -6.83 -10.43 3.14
CA LEU A 103 -7.87 -10.31 4.17
C LEU A 103 -8.97 -9.34 3.73
N LYS A 104 -8.59 -8.25 3.06
CA LYS A 104 -9.54 -7.26 2.57
C LYS A 104 -8.98 -6.49 1.40
N GLU A 105 -9.83 -6.17 0.43
CA GLU A 105 -9.48 -5.35 -0.72
C GLU A 105 -10.49 -4.22 -0.88
N TYR A 106 -9.99 -3.07 -1.31
CA TYR A 106 -10.79 -1.93 -1.73
C TYR A 106 -10.30 -1.47 -3.10
N ASP A 107 -11.24 -1.32 -4.03
CA ASP A 107 -11.00 -0.78 -5.36
C ASP A 107 -11.59 0.63 -5.48
N ASP A 108 -11.18 1.36 -6.52
CA ASP A 108 -11.65 2.72 -6.83
C ASP A 108 -11.53 3.71 -5.66
N VAL A 109 -10.43 3.59 -4.90
CA VAL A 109 -10.13 4.43 -3.75
C VAL A 109 -9.55 5.76 -4.24
N TYR A 110 -10.01 6.88 -3.70
CA TYR A 110 -9.44 8.20 -3.96
C TYR A 110 -8.34 8.55 -2.96
N CYS A 111 -7.47 9.51 -3.30
CA CYS A 111 -6.27 9.81 -2.51
C CYS A 111 -6.57 10.26 -1.07
N ASP A 112 -7.68 10.96 -0.86
CA ASP A 112 -8.17 11.46 0.43
C ASP A 112 -8.79 10.37 1.30
N MET A 113 -9.20 9.25 0.69
CA MET A 113 -9.77 8.09 1.40
C MET A 113 -8.71 7.14 1.95
N LEU A 114 -7.48 7.18 1.43
CA LEU A 114 -6.41 6.23 1.75
C LEU A 114 -6.14 6.13 3.26
N GLN A 115 -6.01 7.26 3.93
CA GLN A 115 -5.75 7.31 5.37
C GLN A 115 -6.94 6.76 6.16
N SER A 116 -8.14 7.27 5.88
CA SER A 116 -9.36 6.88 6.61
C SER A 116 -9.62 5.37 6.48
N LEU A 117 -9.53 4.81 5.27
CA LEU A 117 -9.70 3.38 5.05
C LEU A 117 -8.65 2.54 5.77
N PHE A 118 -7.40 3.02 5.85
CA PHE A 118 -6.37 2.33 6.62
C PHE A 118 -6.70 2.31 8.11
N GLU A 119 -7.04 3.46 8.69
CA GLU A 119 -7.37 3.58 10.11
C GLU A 119 -8.62 2.77 10.46
N ASP A 120 -9.68 2.85 9.65
CA ASP A 120 -10.92 2.10 9.83
C ASP A 120 -10.73 0.59 9.70
N THR A 121 -9.83 0.15 8.81
CA THR A 121 -9.60 -1.28 8.56
C THR A 121 -8.66 -1.92 9.57
N THR A 122 -7.65 -1.16 10.04
CA THR A 122 -6.60 -1.69 10.91
C THR A 122 -6.75 -1.28 12.37
N GLY A 123 -7.56 -0.26 12.66
CA GLY A 123 -7.62 0.38 13.99
C GLY A 123 -6.32 1.10 14.39
N LEU A 124 -5.34 1.20 13.49
CA LEU A 124 -4.07 1.88 13.74
C LEU A 124 -4.15 3.33 13.27
N PHE A 125 -4.15 4.25 14.22
CA PHE A 125 -4.17 5.68 13.92
C PHE A 125 -2.81 6.18 13.44
N LEU A 126 -2.81 6.92 12.33
CA LEU A 126 -1.61 7.52 11.73
C LEU A 126 -1.35 8.94 12.28
N TYR A 127 -2.20 9.45 13.18
CA TYR A 127 -2.11 10.80 13.72
C TYR A 127 -2.07 10.85 15.25
N PHE A 128 -1.26 11.76 15.81
CA PHE A 128 -1.44 12.28 17.16
C PHE A 128 -1.75 13.78 17.07
N LYS A 129 -2.73 14.21 17.86
CA LYS A 129 -3.15 15.60 18.05
C LYS A 129 -2.02 16.51 18.51
#